data_AF-A0A4Y9YZ48-F1
#
_entry.id   AF-A0A4Y9YZ48-F1
#
_cell.length_a   1.000
_cell.length_b   1.000
_cell.length_c   1.000
_cell.angle_alpha   90.00
_cell.angle_beta   90.00
_cell.angle_gamma   90.00
#
_symmetry.space_group_name_H-M   'P 1'
#
loop_
_entity.id
_entity.type
_entity.pdbx_description
1 polymer ?
#
loop_
_entity_poly.entity_id
_entity_poly.type
_entity_poly.pdbx_seq_one_letter_code
_entity_poly.pdbx_strand_id
1 'polypeptide(L)'
;MRVLERWRKEGREDPLAMAVPINQEDLSGTLTAFSTLPIWCLHRLHVHPTDEYIRAYLALWRQVGFYLGVDPSIILRHFSAPITADKFIGTTAMHLFSTNHPSDAADPDGPYPARRLESCPDIQLIRIQLRADATHPGPSMSDRVGLPPASLRMAIRMHAALLLQRIPHWVTHYYPRKEWTVKRRAVLKEGIARSVWWSPGMRRASFRPRTDVKNHADAARVAKEARSRQA
;
A
#
# COMPACT_ATOMS: atom_id res chain seq x y z
N MET A 1 -16.00 14.44 4.36
CA MET A 1 -16.63 15.72 3.96
C MET A 1 -15.74 16.61 3.08
N ARG A 2 -14.46 16.91 3.38
CA ARG A 2 -13.64 17.87 2.59
C ARG A 2 -13.17 17.39 1.20
N VAL A 3 -13.02 16.08 0.99
CA VAL A 3 -12.71 15.50 -0.33
C VAL A 3 -13.91 15.60 -1.27
N LEU A 4 -15.13 15.46 -0.73
CA LEU A 4 -16.38 15.62 -1.48
C LEU A 4 -16.55 17.06 -1.96
N GLU A 5 -16.30 18.04 -1.09
CA GLU A 5 -16.35 19.47 -1.44
C GLU A 5 -15.38 19.82 -2.59
N ARG A 6 -14.19 19.21 -2.56
CA ARG A 6 -13.21 19.35 -3.65
C ARG A 6 -13.70 18.69 -4.93
N TRP A 7 -14.19 17.46 -4.84
CA TRP A 7 -14.67 16.70 -5.99
C TRP A 7 -15.80 17.45 -6.72
N ARG A 8 -16.72 18.03 -5.94
CA ARG A 8 -17.76 18.95 -6.40
C ARG A 8 -17.16 20.18 -7.11
N LYS A 9 -16.16 20.82 -6.49
CA LYS A 9 -15.51 22.02 -7.04
C LYS A 9 -14.74 21.75 -8.34
N GLU A 10 -14.20 20.56 -8.52
CA GLU A 10 -13.47 20.16 -9.73
C GLU A 10 -14.40 19.78 -10.89
N GLY A 11 -15.73 19.84 -10.70
CA GLY A 11 -16.69 19.52 -11.75
C GLY A 11 -16.65 18.05 -12.19
N ARG A 12 -16.07 17.17 -11.36
CA ARG A 12 -15.98 15.72 -11.61
C ARG A 12 -17.22 14.96 -11.15
N GLU A 13 -18.33 15.67 -10.93
CA GLU A 13 -19.64 15.06 -10.65
C GLU A 13 -20.18 14.56 -11.98
N ASP A 14 -19.81 13.34 -12.37
CA ASP A 14 -20.41 12.68 -13.51
C ASP A 14 -21.87 12.33 -13.12
N PRO A 15 -22.91 12.85 -13.80
CA PRO A 15 -24.31 12.70 -13.36
C PRO A 15 -24.79 11.24 -13.31
N LEU A 16 -24.08 10.34 -14.00
CA LEU A 16 -24.35 8.91 -14.09
C LEU A 16 -23.54 8.07 -13.08
N ALA A 17 -22.50 8.65 -12.46
CA ALA A 17 -21.68 7.96 -11.47
C ALA A 17 -22.10 8.39 -10.06
N MET A 18 -22.94 7.58 -9.41
CA MET A 18 -23.23 7.63 -7.97
C MET A 18 -22.00 7.28 -7.10
N ALA A 19 -20.79 7.63 -7.55
CA ALA A 19 -19.56 7.30 -6.88
C ALA A 19 -19.23 8.38 -5.84
N VAL A 20 -19.48 8.08 -4.57
CA VAL A 20 -19.03 8.91 -3.45
C VAL A 20 -17.52 8.67 -3.28
N PRO A 21 -16.65 9.69 -3.46
CA PRO A 21 -15.22 9.51 -3.29
C PRO A 21 -14.86 9.13 -1.85
N ILE A 22 -14.06 8.06 -1.71
CA ILE A 22 -13.61 7.47 -0.44
C ILE A 22 -14.82 7.02 0.38
N ASN A 23 -15.46 5.95 -0.08
CA ASN A 23 -16.54 5.32 0.66
C ASN A 23 -15.99 4.40 1.77
N GLN A 24 -16.87 3.82 2.60
CA GLN A 24 -16.46 2.89 3.65
C GLN A 24 -15.83 1.61 3.09
N GLU A 25 -16.27 1.17 1.90
CA GLU A 25 -15.72 0.01 1.22
C GLU A 25 -14.26 0.25 0.81
N ASP A 26 -13.93 1.34 0.12
CA ASP A 26 -12.60 1.75 -0.30
C ASP A 26 -11.66 1.87 0.90
N LEU A 27 -12.15 2.49 2.00
CA LEU A 27 -11.38 2.66 3.22
C LEU A 27 -11.07 1.31 3.88
N SER A 28 -12.08 0.44 3.98
CA SER A 28 -11.94 -0.91 4.53
C SER A 28 -11.10 -1.84 3.64
N GLY A 29 -11.22 -1.73 2.32
CA GLY A 29 -10.45 -2.46 1.33
C GLY A 29 -8.98 -2.07 1.39
N THR A 30 -8.70 -0.77 1.48
CA THR A 30 -7.35 -0.25 1.73
C THR A 30 -6.81 -0.75 3.05
N LEU A 31 -7.60 -0.72 4.12
CA LEU A 31 -7.21 -1.25 5.43
C LEU A 31 -6.79 -2.73 5.33
N THR A 32 -7.59 -3.57 4.65
CA THR A 32 -7.24 -4.97 4.43
C THR A 32 -6.00 -5.18 3.57
N ALA A 33 -5.75 -4.30 2.60
CA ALA A 33 -4.54 -4.38 1.80
C ALA A 33 -3.27 -4.16 2.65
N PHE A 34 -3.36 -3.36 3.72
CA PHE A 34 -2.23 -3.17 4.66
C PHE A 34 -2.21 -4.15 5.83
N SER A 35 -3.35 -4.73 6.22
CA SER A 35 -3.40 -5.65 7.35
C SER A 35 -3.28 -7.12 6.94
N THR A 36 -3.97 -7.55 5.89
CA THR A 36 -4.14 -8.96 5.56
C THR A 36 -3.16 -9.41 4.47
N LEU A 37 -2.94 -8.59 3.43
CA LEU A 37 -2.00 -8.96 2.36
C LEU A 37 -0.56 -9.20 2.86
N PRO A 38 0.01 -8.43 3.81
CA PRO A 38 1.35 -8.75 4.31
C PRO A 38 1.43 -10.14 4.96
N ILE A 39 0.37 -10.60 5.63
CA ILE A 39 0.31 -11.95 6.18
C ILE A 39 0.32 -12.99 5.05
N TRP A 40 -0.46 -12.77 3.98
CA TRP A 40 -0.43 -13.64 2.79
C TRP A 40 0.96 -13.67 2.13
N CYS A 41 1.61 -12.52 2.00
CA CYS A 41 2.96 -12.43 1.46
C CYS A 41 3.96 -13.22 2.33
N LEU A 42 3.85 -13.15 3.66
CA LEU A 42 4.69 -13.94 4.57
C LEU A 42 4.50 -15.44 4.36
N HIS A 43 3.25 -15.91 4.26
CA HIS A 43 2.95 -17.31 3.97
C HIS A 43 3.53 -17.75 2.62
N ARG A 44 3.45 -16.92 1.58
CA ARG A 44 4.08 -17.20 0.27
C ARG A 44 5.61 -17.28 0.37
N LEU A 45 6.21 -16.46 1.22
CA LEU A 45 7.65 -16.53 1.54
C LEU A 45 8.02 -17.71 2.47
N HIS A 46 7.07 -18.62 2.74
CA HIS A 46 7.22 -19.76 3.66
C HIS A 46 7.59 -19.34 5.09
N VAL A 47 7.22 -18.12 5.47
CA VAL A 47 7.30 -17.63 6.84
C VAL A 47 5.92 -17.80 7.45
N HIS A 48 5.77 -18.76 8.36
CA HIS A 48 4.51 -19.03 9.03
C HIS A 48 4.53 -18.38 10.42
N PRO A 49 4.00 -17.14 10.57
CA PRO A 49 3.79 -16.57 11.90
C PRO A 49 2.82 -17.45 12.69
N THR A 50 3.00 -17.51 14.02
CA THR A 50 2.04 -18.21 14.87
C THR A 50 0.71 -17.48 14.88
N ASP A 51 -0.39 -18.22 15.11
CA ASP A 51 -1.74 -17.66 15.16
C ASP A 51 -1.87 -16.50 16.16
N GLU A 52 -1.12 -16.55 17.27
CA GLU A 52 -1.05 -15.49 18.25
C GLU A 52 -0.51 -14.18 17.65
N TYR A 53 0.60 -14.23 16.92
CA TYR A 53 1.18 -13.04 16.28
C TYR A 53 0.28 -12.50 15.17
N ILE A 54 -0.37 -13.38 14.39
CA ILE A 54 -1.32 -12.97 13.36
C ILE A 54 -2.49 -12.21 13.99
N ARG A 55 -3.07 -12.75 15.07
CA ARG A 55 -4.18 -12.10 15.79
C ARG A 55 -3.76 -10.78 16.42
N ALA A 56 -2.57 -10.71 17.02
CA ALA A 56 -2.04 -9.48 17.59
C ALA A 56 -1.81 -8.39 16.51
N TYR A 57 -1.28 -8.78 15.36
CA TYR A 57 -1.08 -7.89 14.22
C TYR A 57 -2.41 -7.35 13.67
N LEU A 58 -3.40 -8.22 13.50
CA LEU A 58 -4.74 -7.81 13.09
C LEU A 58 -5.42 -6.91 14.14
N ALA A 59 -5.25 -7.20 15.43
CA ALA A 59 -5.76 -6.37 16.52
C ALA A 59 -5.21 -4.94 16.49
N LEU A 60 -3.92 -4.78 16.18
CA LEU A 60 -3.31 -3.46 15.97
C LEU A 60 -3.98 -2.73 14.80
N TRP A 61 -4.16 -3.41 13.66
CA TRP A 61 -4.78 -2.80 12.48
C TRP A 61 -6.27 -2.47 12.66
N ARG A 62 -7.00 -3.21 13.50
CA ARG A 62 -8.37 -2.85 13.90
C ARG A 62 -8.41 -1.47 14.55
N GLN A 63 -7.46 -1.20 15.45
CA GLN A 63 -7.36 0.10 16.11
C GLN A 63 -6.99 1.21 15.12
N VAL A 64 -6.07 0.94 14.19
CA VAL A 64 -5.72 1.88 13.12
C VAL A 64 -6.95 2.17 12.25
N GLY A 65 -7.70 1.15 11.86
CA GLY A 65 -8.95 1.28 11.09
C GLY A 65 -9.98 2.17 11.77
N PHE A 66 -10.15 2.01 13.09
CA PHE A 66 -11.04 2.87 13.88
C PHE A 66 -10.59 4.34 13.82
N TYR A 67 -9.30 4.62 13.99
CA TYR A 67 -8.77 5.98 13.88
C TYR A 67 -8.83 6.56 12.46
N LEU A 68 -8.80 5.72 11.43
CA LEU A 68 -9.01 6.14 10.04
C LEU A 68 -10.48 6.45 9.72
N GLY A 69 -11.41 6.12 10.62
CA GLY A 69 -12.85 6.38 10.46
C GLY A 69 -13.60 5.25 9.73
N VAL A 70 -13.05 4.02 9.72
CA VAL A 70 -13.81 2.85 9.27
C VAL A 70 -14.89 2.54 10.30
N ASP A 71 -16.08 2.21 9.83
CA ASP A 71 -17.21 1.89 10.69
C ASP A 71 -16.88 0.72 11.65
N PRO A 72 -17.14 0.85 12.97
CA PRO A 72 -16.81 -0.19 13.94
C PRO A 72 -17.48 -1.54 13.65
N SER A 73 -18.66 -1.56 13.02
CA SER A 73 -19.35 -2.81 12.68
C SER A 73 -18.58 -3.60 11.63
N ILE A 74 -17.98 -2.92 10.64
CA ILE A 74 -17.11 -3.52 9.62
C ILE A 74 -15.87 -4.11 10.28
N ILE A 75 -15.23 -3.35 11.18
CA ILE A 75 -14.02 -3.78 11.89
C ILE A 75 -14.30 -5.02 12.74
N LEU A 76 -15.36 -5.00 13.54
CA LEU A 76 -15.70 -6.10 14.44
C LEU A 76 -16.12 -7.36 13.67
N ARG A 77 -16.80 -7.20 12.54
CA ARG A 77 -17.27 -8.33 11.74
C ARG A 77 -16.16 -8.97 10.90
N HIS A 78 -15.36 -8.16 10.21
CA HIS A 78 -14.45 -8.66 9.18
C HIS A 78 -13.00 -8.79 9.65
N PHE A 79 -12.57 -8.08 10.69
CA PHE A 79 -11.18 -8.10 11.17
C PHE A 79 -11.02 -8.85 12.49
N SER A 80 -12.08 -9.49 13.00
CA SER A 80 -12.04 -10.25 14.27
C SER A 80 -11.15 -11.48 14.23
N ALA A 81 -11.10 -12.17 13.09
CA ALA A 81 -10.27 -13.37 12.89
C ALA A 81 -9.54 -13.32 11.54
N PRO A 82 -8.39 -14.01 11.41
CA PRO A 82 -7.64 -14.03 10.16
C PRO A 82 -8.46 -14.57 8.98
N ILE A 83 -9.18 -15.67 9.20
CA ILE A 83 -9.99 -16.32 8.16
C ILE A 83 -11.12 -15.42 7.66
N THR A 84 -11.74 -14.62 8.54
CA THR A 84 -12.78 -13.66 8.12
C THR A 84 -12.18 -12.48 7.36
N ALA A 85 -11.01 -12.01 7.76
CA ALA A 85 -10.29 -10.95 7.07
C ALA A 85 -9.84 -11.40 5.67
N ASP A 86 -9.40 -12.64 5.52
CA ASP A 86 -9.02 -13.26 4.25
C ASP A 86 -10.18 -13.33 3.25
N LYS A 87 -11.35 -13.74 3.73
CA LYS A 87 -12.57 -13.76 2.92
C LYS A 87 -12.95 -12.34 2.49
N PHE A 88 -12.86 -11.38 3.42
CA PHE A 88 -13.21 -9.99 3.15
C PHE A 88 -12.32 -9.38 2.07
N ILE A 89 -10.99 -9.50 2.17
CA ILE A 89 -10.08 -8.98 1.13
C ILE A 89 -10.35 -9.65 -0.22
N GLY A 90 -10.62 -10.96 -0.24
CA GLY A 90 -10.99 -11.66 -1.48
C GLY A 90 -12.25 -11.09 -2.12
N THR A 91 -13.31 -10.88 -1.33
CA THR A 91 -14.57 -10.31 -1.81
C THR A 91 -14.43 -8.85 -2.24
N THR A 92 -13.71 -8.03 -1.46
CA THR A 92 -13.50 -6.61 -1.77
C THR A 92 -12.61 -6.44 -2.99
N ALA A 93 -11.52 -7.21 -3.11
CA ALA A 93 -10.69 -7.21 -4.31
C ALA A 93 -11.50 -7.66 -5.52
N MET A 94 -12.27 -8.76 -5.43
CA MET A 94 -13.15 -9.17 -6.52
C MET A 94 -14.11 -8.05 -6.89
N HIS A 95 -14.80 -7.40 -5.95
CA HIS A 95 -15.74 -6.32 -6.25
C HIS A 95 -15.04 -5.10 -6.91
N LEU A 96 -13.96 -4.60 -6.31
CA LEU A 96 -13.19 -3.46 -6.83
C LEU A 96 -12.59 -3.73 -8.21
N PHE A 97 -12.26 -4.99 -8.51
CA PHE A 97 -11.67 -5.41 -9.78
C PHE A 97 -12.65 -6.18 -10.69
N SER A 98 -13.96 -6.22 -10.40
CA SER A 98 -14.96 -6.86 -11.27
C SER A 98 -15.73 -5.86 -12.12
N THR A 99 -15.70 -4.56 -11.80
CA THR A 99 -16.36 -3.55 -12.61
C THR A 99 -15.70 -3.47 -13.98
N ASN A 100 -16.49 -3.73 -15.02
CA ASN A 100 -16.15 -3.51 -16.42
C ASN A 100 -16.61 -2.08 -16.78
N HIS A 101 -15.98 -1.05 -16.23
CA HIS A 101 -16.29 0.30 -16.69
C HIS A 101 -15.54 0.52 -18.01
N PRO A 102 -16.19 0.94 -19.12
CA PRO A 102 -15.50 1.25 -20.38
C PRO A 102 -14.49 2.42 -20.30
N SER A 103 -14.34 3.02 -19.11
CA SER A 103 -13.35 4.06 -18.81
C SER A 103 -12.07 3.50 -18.14
N ASP A 104 -12.02 2.20 -17.82
CA ASP A 104 -10.85 1.51 -17.24
C ASP A 104 -9.85 1.05 -18.31
N ALA A 105 -10.04 1.45 -19.57
CA ALA A 105 -8.99 1.37 -20.58
C ALA A 105 -7.87 2.31 -20.16
N ALA A 106 -6.91 1.77 -19.39
CA ALA A 106 -5.67 2.38 -18.93
C ALA A 106 -5.48 3.83 -19.40
N ASP A 107 -5.98 4.79 -18.62
CA ASP A 107 -5.61 6.19 -18.80
C ASP A 107 -4.08 6.26 -18.60
N PRO A 108 -3.29 6.52 -19.66
CA PRO A 108 -1.83 6.56 -19.55
C PRO A 108 -1.36 7.67 -18.59
N ASP A 109 -2.25 8.60 -18.21
CA ASP A 109 -2.00 9.72 -17.32
C ASP A 109 -2.62 9.56 -15.91
N GLY A 110 -3.02 8.34 -15.53
CA GLY A 110 -3.48 8.03 -14.17
C GLY A 110 -2.52 8.56 -13.06
N PRO A 111 -3.04 8.93 -11.87
CA PRO A 111 -2.34 9.79 -10.90
C PRO A 111 -1.06 9.23 -10.27
N TYR A 112 -0.65 8.00 -10.61
CA TYR A 112 0.61 7.40 -10.20
C TYR A 112 1.39 6.96 -11.42
N PRO A 113 2.14 7.87 -12.08
CA PRO A 113 2.91 7.45 -13.22
C PRO A 113 4.02 6.52 -12.72
N ALA A 114 4.14 5.36 -13.35
CA ALA A 114 5.25 4.41 -13.18
C ALA A 114 6.63 5.12 -13.19
N ARG A 115 6.72 6.31 -13.82
CA ARG A 115 7.85 7.26 -13.77
C ARG A 115 8.31 7.67 -12.37
N ARG A 116 7.44 7.79 -11.37
CA ARG A 116 7.91 8.13 -10.00
C ARG A 116 8.55 6.92 -9.30
N LEU A 117 8.16 5.70 -9.66
CA LEU A 117 8.85 4.48 -9.24
C LEU A 117 10.22 4.30 -9.92
N GLU A 118 10.44 4.91 -11.10
CA GLU A 118 11.72 4.83 -11.85
C GLU A 118 12.88 5.56 -11.17
N SER A 119 12.59 6.53 -10.30
CA SER A 119 13.61 7.35 -9.63
C SER A 119 14.06 6.81 -8.27
N CYS A 120 13.51 5.67 -7.82
CA CYS A 120 13.90 5.04 -6.57
C CYS A 120 14.81 3.82 -6.84
N PRO A 121 16.09 3.85 -6.42
CA PRO A 121 17.06 2.80 -6.74
C PRO A 121 16.75 1.43 -6.11
N ASP A 122 15.88 1.37 -5.08
CA ASP A 122 15.63 0.16 -4.28
C ASP A 122 14.28 -0.55 -4.55
N ILE A 123 13.53 -0.08 -5.56
CA ILE A 123 12.18 -0.61 -5.90
C ILE A 123 12.24 -1.82 -6.87
N GLN A 124 13.42 -2.26 -7.27
CA GLN A 124 13.56 -3.49 -8.07
C GLN A 124 12.87 -4.69 -7.40
N LEU A 125 12.94 -4.77 -6.06
CA LEU A 125 12.26 -5.83 -5.31
C LEU A 125 10.74 -5.68 -5.33
N ILE A 126 10.20 -4.46 -5.24
CA ILE A 126 8.75 -4.21 -5.35
C ILE A 126 8.25 -4.48 -6.77
N ARG A 127 9.03 -4.14 -7.81
CA ARG A 127 8.72 -4.52 -9.21
C ARG A 127 8.72 -6.02 -9.42
N ILE A 128 9.63 -6.72 -8.74
CA ILE A 128 9.74 -8.18 -8.72
C ILE A 128 8.54 -8.79 -7.97
N GLN A 129 8.16 -8.26 -6.81
CA GLN A 129 7.01 -8.72 -6.01
C GLN A 129 5.67 -8.49 -6.74
N LEU A 130 5.43 -7.27 -7.25
CA LEU A 130 4.23 -6.93 -8.03
C LEU A 130 4.09 -7.79 -9.30
N ARG A 131 5.21 -8.32 -9.82
CA ARG A 131 5.22 -9.20 -11.00
C ARG A 131 5.16 -10.69 -10.64
N ALA A 132 5.68 -11.10 -9.48
CA ALA A 132 5.45 -12.44 -8.93
C ALA A 132 3.97 -12.65 -8.61
N ASP A 133 3.33 -11.60 -8.10
CA ASP A 133 1.89 -11.48 -7.93
C ASP A 133 1.16 -11.13 -9.24
N ALA A 134 1.80 -11.06 -10.41
CA ALA A 134 1.12 -11.04 -11.72
C ALA A 134 1.05 -12.45 -12.33
N THR A 135 2.00 -13.32 -11.99
CA THR A 135 2.03 -14.72 -12.42
C THR A 135 1.06 -15.64 -11.65
N HIS A 136 0.28 -15.14 -10.69
CA HIS A 136 -0.55 -15.99 -9.83
C HIS A 136 -2.03 -15.59 -9.61
N PRO A 137 -2.43 -14.30 -9.60
CA PRO A 137 -3.83 -13.90 -9.64
C PRO A 137 -4.26 -13.61 -11.09
N GLY A 138 -4.01 -14.56 -11.99
CA GLY A 138 -4.46 -14.50 -13.39
C GLY A 138 -3.89 -13.34 -14.23
N PRO A 139 -3.95 -13.46 -15.57
CA PRO A 139 -3.57 -12.39 -16.48
C PRO A 139 -4.38 -11.09 -16.27
N SER A 140 -5.57 -11.18 -15.64
CA SER A 140 -6.53 -10.08 -15.55
C SER A 140 -6.15 -8.93 -14.61
N MET A 141 -5.34 -9.15 -13.55
CA MET A 141 -4.97 -8.04 -12.64
C MET A 141 -3.77 -7.23 -13.15
N SER A 142 -2.74 -7.86 -13.70
CA SER A 142 -1.58 -7.14 -14.26
C SER A 142 -1.96 -6.28 -15.45
N ASP A 143 -2.89 -6.77 -16.26
CA ASP A 143 -3.39 -6.05 -17.44
C ASP A 143 -4.17 -4.81 -17.01
N ARG A 144 -4.97 -4.91 -15.94
CA ARG A 144 -5.68 -3.76 -15.33
C ARG A 144 -4.74 -2.73 -14.69
N VAL A 145 -3.63 -3.18 -14.10
CA VAL A 145 -2.61 -2.28 -13.51
C VAL A 145 -1.68 -1.69 -14.60
N GLY A 146 -1.80 -2.13 -15.85
CA GLY A 146 -0.98 -1.66 -16.96
C GLY A 146 0.48 -2.10 -16.86
N LEU A 147 0.75 -3.24 -16.20
CA LEU A 147 2.11 -3.75 -16.08
C LEU A 147 2.54 -4.38 -17.41
N PRO A 148 3.74 -4.05 -17.94
CA PRO A 148 4.20 -4.63 -19.20
C PRO A 148 4.35 -6.17 -19.09
N PRO A 149 4.33 -6.93 -20.20
CA PRO A 149 4.51 -8.39 -20.18
C PRO A 149 5.92 -8.80 -19.74
N ALA A 150 6.02 -9.89 -18.97
CA ALA A 150 7.26 -10.35 -18.35
C ALA A 150 8.26 -10.93 -19.35
N SER A 151 9.43 -10.29 -19.48
CA SER A 151 10.59 -10.91 -20.13
C SER A 151 11.09 -12.08 -19.29
N LEU A 152 11.46 -13.19 -19.94
CA LEU A 152 12.01 -14.39 -19.29
C LEU A 152 13.19 -14.09 -18.37
N ARG A 153 14.08 -13.14 -18.75
CA ARG A 153 15.22 -12.74 -17.92
C ARG A 153 14.78 -12.13 -16.59
N MET A 154 13.72 -11.32 -16.61
CA MET A 154 13.15 -10.73 -15.42
C MET A 154 12.49 -11.80 -14.54
N ALA A 155 11.77 -12.75 -15.15
CA ALA A 155 11.16 -13.86 -14.43
C ALA A 155 12.22 -14.72 -13.71
N ILE A 156 13.31 -15.07 -14.38
CA ILE A 156 14.42 -15.83 -13.77
C ILE A 156 15.03 -15.04 -12.61
N ARG A 157 15.32 -13.74 -12.81
CA ARG A 157 15.89 -12.88 -11.77
C ARG A 157 14.98 -12.76 -10.55
N MET A 158 13.67 -12.67 -10.76
CA MET A 158 12.67 -12.66 -9.70
C MET A 158 12.66 -13.95 -8.89
N HIS A 159 12.62 -15.11 -9.56
CA HIS A 159 12.66 -16.40 -8.88
C HIS A 159 13.96 -16.59 -8.11
N ALA A 160 15.10 -16.17 -8.68
CA ALA A 160 16.39 -16.19 -8.00
C ALA A 160 16.40 -15.28 -6.75
N ALA A 161 15.81 -14.08 -6.83
CA ALA A 161 15.72 -13.17 -5.68
C ALA A 161 14.82 -13.72 -4.57
N LEU A 162 13.66 -14.30 -4.91
CA LEU A 162 12.76 -14.95 -3.96
C LEU A 162 13.42 -16.19 -3.32
N LEU A 163 14.17 -16.97 -4.10
CA LEU A 163 14.95 -18.10 -3.58
C LEU A 163 16.02 -17.62 -2.60
N LEU A 164 16.75 -16.54 -2.94
CA LEU A 164 17.76 -15.95 -2.08
C LEU A 164 17.16 -15.46 -0.75
N GLN A 165 15.96 -14.87 -0.78
CA GLN A 165 15.22 -14.46 0.42
C GLN A 165 14.80 -15.65 1.31
N ARG A 166 14.67 -16.86 0.74
CA ARG A 166 14.34 -18.08 1.46
C ARG A 166 15.54 -18.71 2.18
N ILE A 167 16.77 -18.47 1.70
CA ILE A 167 18.00 -19.07 2.26
C ILE A 167 18.12 -18.87 3.78
N PRO A 168 17.91 -17.67 4.36
CA PRO A 168 18.00 -17.48 5.80
C PRO A 168 17.05 -18.36 6.61
N HIS A 169 15.87 -18.69 6.06
CA HIS A 169 14.91 -19.58 6.72
C HIS A 169 15.39 -21.04 6.71
N TRP A 170 15.94 -21.51 5.59
CA TRP A 170 16.53 -22.84 5.51
C TRP A 170 17.73 -22.98 6.45
N VAL A 171 18.62 -21.98 6.47
CA VAL A 171 19.76 -21.98 7.39
C VAL A 171 19.30 -22.06 8.85
N THR A 172 18.21 -21.38 9.23
CA THR A 172 17.68 -21.51 10.61
C THR A 172 17.09 -22.89 10.91
N HIS A 173 16.58 -23.61 9.91
CA HIS A 173 16.03 -24.95 10.08
C HIS A 173 17.14 -26.00 10.23
N TYR A 174 18.17 -25.93 9.38
CA TYR A 174 19.29 -26.87 9.40
C TYR A 174 20.36 -26.55 10.45
N TYR A 175 20.46 -25.28 10.89
CA TYR A 175 21.44 -24.84 11.88
C TYR A 175 20.78 -24.11 13.05
N PRO A 176 20.06 -24.82 13.94
CA PRO A 176 19.25 -24.25 15.01
C PRO A 176 20.09 -23.78 16.22
N ARG A 177 21.16 -23.01 16.00
CA ARG A 177 21.88 -22.34 17.10
C ARG A 177 21.08 -21.14 17.57
N LYS A 178 20.73 -21.10 18.86
CA LYS A 178 19.99 -19.99 19.49
C LYS A 178 20.64 -18.63 19.20
N GLU A 179 21.96 -18.56 19.25
CA GLU A 179 22.73 -17.34 18.97
C GLU A 179 22.51 -16.79 17.55
N TRP A 180 22.37 -17.67 16.55
CA TRP A 180 22.12 -17.26 15.17
C TRP A 180 20.76 -16.57 15.04
N THR A 181 19.72 -17.11 15.67
CA THR A 181 18.37 -16.51 15.62
C THR A 181 18.32 -15.15 16.32
N VAL A 182 19.09 -14.97 17.39
CA VAL A 182 19.20 -13.69 18.12
C VAL A 182 19.97 -12.68 17.26
N LYS A 183 21.13 -13.08 16.72
CA LYS A 183 21.93 -12.22 15.84
C LYS A 183 21.16 -11.81 14.58
N ARG A 184 20.44 -12.74 13.96
CA ARG A 184 19.57 -12.47 12.80
C ARG A 184 18.48 -11.46 13.14
N ARG A 185 17.79 -11.61 14.28
CA ARG A 185 16.77 -10.66 14.73
C ARG A 185 17.36 -9.27 14.97
N ALA A 186 18.55 -9.18 15.56
CA ALA A 186 19.25 -7.91 15.76
C ALA A 186 19.62 -7.25 14.41
N VAL A 187 20.19 -8.02 13.48
CA VAL A 187 20.55 -7.52 12.14
C VAL A 187 19.30 -7.09 11.36
N LEU A 188 18.21 -7.84 11.41
CA LEU A 188 16.96 -7.46 10.74
C LEU A 188 16.33 -6.22 11.36
N LYS A 189 16.35 -6.08 12.69
CA LYS A 189 15.84 -4.90 13.38
C LYS A 189 16.59 -3.64 12.93
N GLU A 190 17.92 -3.72 12.90
CA GLU A 190 18.79 -2.63 12.43
C GLU A 190 18.62 -2.40 10.92
N GLY A 191 18.53 -3.47 10.14
CA GLY A 191 18.32 -3.42 8.69
C GLY A 191 17.00 -2.73 8.33
N ILE A 192 15.90 -3.09 8.98
CA ILE A 192 14.59 -2.43 8.79
C ILE A 192 14.69 -0.95 9.16
N ALA A 193 15.31 -0.61 10.29
CA ALA A 193 15.49 0.78 10.69
C ALA A 193 16.31 1.57 9.66
N ARG A 194 17.39 0.99 9.13
CA ARG A 194 18.22 1.59 8.08
C ARG A 194 17.52 1.68 6.73
N SER A 195 16.76 0.67 6.33
CA SER A 195 15.96 0.71 5.10
C SER A 195 14.89 1.79 5.17
N VAL A 196 14.22 1.94 6.32
CA VAL A 196 13.29 3.05 6.59
C VAL A 196 14.02 4.39 6.70
N TRP A 197 15.28 4.40 7.11
CA TRP A 197 16.07 5.62 7.10
C TRP A 197 16.47 6.04 5.68
N TRP A 198 16.85 5.09 4.84
CA TRP A 198 17.39 5.33 3.49
C TRP A 198 16.31 5.50 2.41
N SER A 199 15.16 4.84 2.53
CA SER A 199 14.12 4.89 1.50
C SER A 199 13.31 6.20 1.51
N PRO A 200 12.69 6.63 2.62
CA PRO A 200 12.01 7.92 2.72
C PRO A 200 12.89 9.08 3.25
N GLY A 201 14.15 8.82 3.62
CA GLY A 201 15.05 9.86 4.13
C GLY A 201 14.53 10.55 5.39
N MET A 202 13.93 9.81 6.34
CA MET A 202 13.37 10.35 7.59
C MET A 202 12.51 11.62 7.44
N ARG A 203 11.95 11.86 6.24
CA ARG A 203 11.17 13.06 5.94
C ARG A 203 9.88 12.95 6.72
N ARG A 204 9.88 13.50 7.94
CA ARG A 204 8.67 13.72 8.72
C ARG A 204 7.84 14.77 8.00
N ALA A 205 7.04 14.33 7.04
CA ALA A 205 6.04 15.17 6.43
C ALA A 205 4.96 15.39 7.50
N SER A 206 4.86 16.63 7.99
CA SER A 206 3.70 17.03 8.77
C SER A 206 2.49 16.94 7.85
N PHE A 207 1.46 16.20 8.26
CA PHE A 207 0.19 16.18 7.54
C PHE A 207 -0.35 17.61 7.53
N ARG A 208 -0.41 18.20 6.33
CA ARG A 208 -1.01 19.51 6.13
C ARG A 208 -2.31 19.35 5.37
N PRO A 209 -3.45 19.78 5.95
CA PRO A 209 -4.67 19.93 5.17
C PRO A 209 -4.36 20.78 3.94
N ARG A 210 -4.68 20.27 2.75
CA ARG A 210 -4.32 20.95 1.48
C ARG A 210 -5.01 22.31 1.30
N THR A 211 -6.00 22.62 2.13
CA THR A 211 -6.65 23.94 2.25
C THR A 211 -5.72 25.02 2.83
N ASP A 212 -4.77 24.66 3.71
CA ASP A 212 -3.85 25.64 4.33
C ASP A 212 -2.82 26.20 3.34
N VAL A 213 -2.58 25.50 2.23
CA VAL A 213 -1.64 25.94 1.19
C VAL A 213 -2.14 27.21 0.50
N LYS A 214 -3.45 27.37 0.31
CA LYS A 214 -4.04 28.57 -0.30
C LYS A 214 -3.97 29.76 0.64
N ASN A 215 -4.33 29.57 1.91
CA ASN A 215 -4.31 30.64 2.90
C ASN A 215 -2.91 31.25 3.08
N HIS A 216 -1.85 30.43 3.01
CA HIS A 216 -0.47 30.95 3.05
C HIS A 216 -0.01 31.60 1.75
N ALA A 217 -0.41 31.09 0.59
CA ALA A 217 -0.09 31.70 -0.71
C ALA A 217 -0.78 33.06 -0.86
N ASP A 218 -2.04 33.15 -0.44
CA ASP A 218 -2.83 34.38 -0.44
C ASP A 218 -2.28 35.37 0.60
N ALA A 219 -1.93 34.93 1.81
CA ALA A 219 -1.27 35.77 2.81
C ALA A 219 0.10 36.30 2.36
N ALA A 220 0.90 35.47 1.68
CA ALA A 220 2.18 35.89 1.11
C ALA A 220 2.00 36.89 -0.04
N ARG A 221 0.93 36.75 -0.83
CA ARG A 221 0.59 37.70 -1.91
C ARG A 221 0.14 39.04 -1.35
N VAL A 222 -0.73 39.04 -0.34
CA VAL A 222 -1.18 40.25 0.37
C VAL A 222 -0.01 40.97 1.06
N ALA A 223 0.91 40.23 1.68
CA ALA A 223 2.11 40.82 2.28
C ALA A 223 3.07 41.44 1.23
N LYS A 224 3.14 40.86 0.02
CA LYS A 224 3.93 41.41 -1.09
C LYS A 224 3.29 42.68 -1.66
N GLU A 225 1.97 42.71 -1.80
CA GLU A 225 1.20 43.88 -2.26
C GLU A 225 1.23 45.04 -1.24
N ALA A 226 1.25 44.75 0.06
CA ALA A 226 1.39 45.75 1.11
C ALA A 226 2.77 46.41 1.11
N ARG A 227 3.84 45.63 0.87
CA ARG A 227 5.21 46.15 0.76
C ARG A 227 5.44 47.01 -0.49
N SER A 228 4.79 46.69 -1.61
CA SER A 228 4.88 47.49 -2.84
C SER A 228 4.10 48.81 -2.80
N ARG A 229 3.25 49.03 -1.79
CA ARG A 229 2.52 50.30 -1.58
C ARG A 229 3.21 51.25 -0.61
N GLN A 230 4.23 50.78 0.10
CA GLN A 230 5.01 51.56 1.08
C GLN A 230 6.37 52.04 0.52
N ALA A 231 6.73 51.64 -0.69
CA ALA A 231 7.88 52.12 -1.45
C ALA A 231 7.40 53.02 -2.58
#